data_AF-A0A347ADQ5-F1
#
_entry.id   AF-A0A347ADQ5-F1
#
_cell.length_a   1.000
_cell.length_b   1.000
_cell.length_c   1.000
_cell.angle_alpha   90.00
_cell.angle_beta   90.00
_cell.angle_gamma   90.00
#
_symmetry.space_group_name_H-M   'P 1'
#
loop_
_entity.id
_entity.type
_entity.pdbx_description
1 polymer ?
#
loop_
_entity_poly.entity_id
_entity_poly.type
_entity_poly.pdbx_seq_one_letter_code
_entity_poly.pdbx_strand_id
1 'polypeptide(L)'
;MAEISSKELYEFKRTINELSDKKGRGTELVSVYIPPDRQVSDVVKHMREELSQSANIKSKQTKKNVQSAIEVIMQRLKLFPKPPEKGLVLFVGMIPKGGPGTEKMENYVFEPPEPIKTYTYHCNSEFFLEPLQEMLGDKEIYGLAVIDRKEATVAVLKGKRIDIVKTLTSGVPGKHKAGGQSQRRFDRLIDLAAHEFKKRIGETINEAFLAIPEMEGVIIGGPGHTKEEFVKGDYLHHEIKNKVITTVDTSYTGEFGIREVIEKSMDVLAEIDVMREKKLVQKFLTELVSDEGLASYGEAEVRKNLEMGAVEVLLLSEDINSRRDKFECPSCGFIDAKTFKNTKTESEENCPQCGEKMNLIESKDVIDDFVEMAEEVGSEVEIISTETEEGMQLLKAFGGVGAVLRYRV
;
A
#
# COMPACT_ATOMS: atom_id res chain seq x y z
N MET A 1 15.18 -6.74 5.07
CA MET A 1 14.64 -5.38 4.82
C MET A 1 13.55 -5.22 5.87
N ALA A 2 13.56 -4.14 6.65
CA ALA A 2 12.53 -3.95 7.67
C ALA A 2 11.16 -3.91 6.98
N GLU A 3 10.24 -4.79 7.40
CA GLU A 3 8.83 -4.70 7.05
C GLU A 3 8.34 -3.32 7.46
N ILE A 4 7.67 -2.61 6.54
CA ILE A 4 7.02 -1.34 6.86
C ILE A 4 5.80 -1.71 7.70
N SER A 5 5.67 -1.17 8.92
CA SER A 5 4.50 -1.48 9.74
C SER A 5 3.24 -0.88 9.08
N SER A 6 2.09 -1.56 9.26
CA SER A 6 0.79 -1.06 8.75
C SER A 6 0.48 0.36 9.24
N LYS A 7 1.00 0.76 10.41
CA LYS A 7 0.92 2.12 10.93
C LYS A 7 1.77 3.11 10.14
N GLU A 8 3.02 2.79 9.83
CA GLU A 8 3.88 3.65 9.02
C GLU A 8 3.26 3.89 7.63
N LEU A 9 2.64 2.87 7.03
CA LEU A 9 1.88 3.01 5.79
C LEU A 9 0.63 3.88 5.95
N TYR A 10 -0.13 3.71 7.04
CA TYR A 10 -1.32 4.52 7.30
C TYR A 10 -0.97 6.00 7.54
N GLU A 11 0.00 6.31 8.40
CA GLU A 11 0.47 7.68 8.65
C GLU A 11 0.97 8.35 7.36
N PHE A 12 1.67 7.58 6.53
CA PHE A 12 2.14 8.03 5.23
C PHE A 12 0.97 8.27 4.25
N LYS A 13 -0.03 7.37 4.19
CA LYS A 13 -1.26 7.52 3.38
C LYS A 13 -2.03 8.76 3.81
N ARG A 14 -2.19 8.96 5.12
CA ARG A 14 -2.84 10.13 5.71
C ARG A 14 -2.11 11.42 5.35
N THR A 15 -0.78 11.43 5.47
CA THR A 15 0.06 12.58 5.08
C THR A 15 -0.14 12.92 3.60
N ILE A 16 -0.18 11.91 2.73
CA ILE A 16 -0.42 12.11 1.29
C ILE A 16 -1.82 12.67 1.02
N ASN A 17 -2.85 12.15 1.68
CA ASN A 17 -4.22 12.67 1.56
C ASN A 17 -4.31 14.13 2.05
N GLU A 18 -3.68 14.45 3.18
CA GLU A 18 -3.62 15.81 3.70
C GLU A 18 -2.86 16.76 2.76
N LEU A 19 -1.85 16.25 2.05
CA LEU A 19 -1.12 17.02 1.03
C LEU A 19 -1.91 17.18 -0.27
N SER A 20 -2.73 16.20 -0.66
CA SER A 20 -3.53 16.29 -1.90
C SER A 20 -4.65 17.32 -1.82
N ASP A 21 -5.18 17.57 -0.62
CA ASP A 21 -6.21 18.58 -0.40
C ASP A 21 -5.68 20.02 -0.47
N LYS A 22 -4.35 20.20 -0.42
CA LYS A 22 -3.72 21.52 -0.37
C LYS A 22 -3.52 22.08 -1.78
N LYS A 23 -4.21 23.19 -2.06
CA LYS A 23 -4.11 23.93 -3.32
C LYS A 23 -3.64 25.37 -3.10
N GLY A 24 -2.61 25.77 -3.84
CA GLY A 24 -2.17 27.15 -3.97
C GLY A 24 -3.08 27.96 -4.89
N ARG A 25 -3.02 29.28 -4.80
CA ARG A 25 -3.74 30.20 -5.70
C ARG A 25 -3.07 30.35 -7.07
N GLY A 26 -1.80 29.96 -7.15
CA GLY A 26 -1.02 29.90 -8.38
C GLY A 26 0.12 28.89 -8.23
N THR A 27 1.13 28.96 -9.07
CA THR A 27 2.33 28.11 -9.01
C THR A 27 3.22 28.52 -7.83
N GLU A 28 2.89 28.07 -6.62
CA GLU A 28 3.53 28.51 -5.38
C GLU A 28 3.77 27.39 -4.35
N LEU A 29 3.45 26.15 -4.72
CA LEU A 29 3.74 24.95 -3.94
C LEU A 29 4.95 24.24 -4.55
N VAL A 30 6.00 24.06 -3.75
CA VAL A 30 7.27 23.46 -4.16
C VAL A 30 7.39 22.07 -3.54
N SER A 31 7.69 21.08 -4.39
CA SER A 31 7.93 19.69 -4.03
C SER A 31 9.37 19.33 -4.39
N VAL A 32 10.13 18.80 -3.43
CA VAL A 32 11.52 18.40 -3.62
C VAL A 32 11.74 16.98 -3.12
N TYR A 33 12.25 16.13 -4.00
CA TYR A 33 12.59 14.73 -3.75
C TYR A 33 14.10 14.56 -3.85
N ILE A 34 14.74 14.06 -2.80
CA ILE A 34 16.20 13.93 -2.71
C ILE A 34 16.54 12.46 -2.48
N PRO A 35 17.20 11.79 -3.44
CA PRO A 35 17.65 10.41 -3.26
C PRO A 35 18.86 10.35 -2.31
N PRO A 36 19.11 9.20 -1.66
CA PRO A 36 20.14 9.05 -0.63
C PRO A 36 21.57 9.27 -1.13
N ASP A 37 21.81 9.09 -2.43
CA ASP A 37 23.10 9.28 -3.10
C ASP A 37 23.38 10.74 -3.47
N ARG A 38 22.38 11.62 -3.42
CA ARG A 38 22.52 13.05 -3.80
C ARG A 38 23.03 13.88 -2.64
N GLN A 39 24.10 14.65 -2.86
CA GLN A 39 24.61 15.54 -1.81
C GLN A 39 23.66 16.73 -1.58
N VAL A 40 23.38 17.02 -0.31
CA VAL A 40 22.53 18.16 0.10
C VAL A 40 23.08 19.49 -0.42
N SER A 41 24.41 19.63 -0.50
CA SER A 41 25.07 20.82 -1.07
C SER A 41 24.67 21.11 -2.52
N ASP A 42 24.51 20.07 -3.33
CA ASP A 42 24.11 20.20 -4.73
C ASP A 42 22.65 20.63 -4.84
N VAL A 43 21.80 20.09 -3.96
CA VAL A 43 20.39 20.50 -3.88
C VAL A 43 20.28 21.96 -3.45
N VAL A 44 21.02 22.39 -2.42
CA VAL A 44 21.04 23.79 -1.97
C VAL A 44 21.56 24.72 -3.07
N LYS A 45 22.55 24.29 -3.85
CA LYS A 45 23.02 25.05 -5.02
C LYS A 45 21.91 25.25 -6.03
N HIS A 46 21.20 24.17 -6.40
CA HIS A 46 20.06 24.23 -7.32
C HIS A 46 18.94 25.13 -6.77
N MET A 47 18.62 25.06 -5.48
CA MET A 47 17.63 25.95 -4.86
C MET A 47 18.02 27.43 -4.97
N ARG A 48 19.30 27.81 -4.89
CA ARG A 48 19.74 29.20 -5.11
C ARG A 48 19.59 29.65 -6.57
N GLU A 49 19.79 28.74 -7.52
CA GLU A 49 19.58 28.98 -8.94
C GLU A 49 18.09 29.24 -9.20
N GLU A 50 17.20 28.38 -8.66
CA GLU A 50 15.75 28.54 -8.71
C GLU A 50 15.27 29.84 -8.03
N LEU A 51 15.84 30.19 -6.88
CA LEU A 51 15.54 31.46 -6.21
C LEU A 51 15.86 32.65 -7.12
N SER A 52 16.97 32.58 -7.85
CA SER A 52 17.40 33.63 -8.78
C SER A 52 16.49 33.71 -10.01
N GLN A 53 16.07 32.57 -10.56
CA GLN A 53 15.15 32.50 -11.69
C GLN A 53 13.75 33.01 -11.34
N SER A 54 13.28 32.73 -10.12
CA SER A 54 11.97 33.18 -9.62
C SER A 54 11.81 34.72 -9.60
N ALA A 55 12.93 35.47 -9.64
CA ALA A 55 12.90 36.93 -9.72
C ALA A 55 12.15 37.45 -10.97
N ASN A 56 12.12 36.64 -12.05
CA ASN A 56 11.46 36.94 -13.32
C ASN A 56 9.94 36.74 -13.31
N ILE A 57 9.37 36.20 -12.22
CA ILE A 57 7.92 36.03 -12.08
C ILE A 57 7.23 37.40 -12.09
N LYS A 58 6.27 37.58 -13.02
CA LYS A 58 5.54 38.84 -13.24
C LYS A 58 4.61 39.19 -12.07
N SER A 59 3.93 38.19 -11.52
CA SER A 59 3.04 38.36 -10.36
C SER A 59 3.86 38.63 -9.10
N LYS A 60 3.70 39.82 -8.49
CA LYS A 60 4.42 40.20 -7.28
C LYS A 60 4.15 39.26 -6.10
N GLN A 61 2.89 38.82 -5.95
CA GLN A 61 2.50 37.92 -4.88
C GLN A 61 3.10 36.53 -5.08
N THR A 62 2.88 35.92 -6.25
CA THR A 62 3.41 34.59 -6.58
C THR A 62 4.94 34.55 -6.47
N LYS A 63 5.62 35.60 -6.94
CA LYS A 63 7.07 35.73 -6.79
C LYS A 63 7.50 35.68 -5.33
N LYS A 64 6.86 36.47 -4.47
CA LYS A 64 7.18 36.49 -3.03
C LYS A 64 6.94 35.12 -2.39
N ASN A 65 5.85 34.45 -2.74
CA ASN A 65 5.48 33.15 -2.17
C ASN A 65 6.48 32.06 -2.58
N VAL A 66 6.83 31.97 -3.86
CA VAL A 66 7.84 31.03 -4.37
C VAL A 66 9.20 31.30 -3.73
N GLN A 67 9.65 32.55 -3.68
CA GLN A 67 10.93 32.91 -3.04
C GLN A 67 10.97 32.50 -1.58
N SER A 68 9.90 32.78 -0.84
CA SER A 68 9.78 32.41 0.57
C SER A 68 9.80 30.89 0.76
N ALA A 69 9.15 30.12 -0.12
CA ALA A 69 9.15 28.66 -0.07
C ALA A 69 10.56 28.08 -0.30
N ILE A 70 11.27 28.58 -1.31
CA ILE A 70 12.65 28.15 -1.62
C ILE A 70 13.60 28.49 -0.46
N GLU A 71 13.45 29.67 0.16
CA GLU A 71 14.23 30.05 1.34
C GLU A 71 13.99 29.10 2.52
N VAL A 72 12.73 28.74 2.79
CA VAL A 72 12.38 27.76 3.84
C VAL A 72 12.97 26.39 3.53
N ILE A 73 12.92 25.93 2.28
CA ILE A 73 13.54 24.66 1.85
C ILE A 73 15.05 24.69 2.16
N MET A 74 15.76 25.74 1.76
CA MET A 74 17.19 25.88 2.06
C MET A 74 17.48 25.89 3.56
N GLN A 75 16.62 26.50 4.37
CA GLN A 75 16.76 26.49 5.83
C GLN A 75 16.57 25.09 6.42
N ARG A 76 15.56 24.34 5.94
CA ARG A 76 15.32 22.96 6.38
C ARG A 76 16.44 22.01 5.98
N LEU A 77 16.98 22.16 4.77
CA LEU A 77 18.10 21.33 4.31
C LEU A 77 19.36 21.50 5.16
N LYS A 78 19.57 22.65 5.84
CA LYS A 78 20.71 22.82 6.76
C LYS A 78 20.67 21.90 7.97
N LEU A 79 19.49 21.38 8.34
CA LEU A 79 19.34 20.43 9.45
C LEU A 79 19.85 19.04 9.08
N PHE A 80 20.07 18.77 7.78
CA PHE A 80 20.48 17.48 7.24
C PHE A 80 21.87 17.60 6.58
N PRO A 81 22.95 17.19 7.26
CA PRO A 81 24.28 17.18 6.66
C PRO A 81 24.39 16.22 5.46
N LYS A 82 23.62 15.13 5.49
CA LYS A 82 23.44 14.15 4.42
C LYS A 82 21.97 13.72 4.38
N PRO A 83 21.44 13.29 3.23
CA PRO A 83 20.10 12.72 3.20
C PRO A 83 20.07 11.42 4.04
N PRO A 84 18.93 11.08 4.65
CA PRO A 84 18.69 9.78 5.28
C PRO A 84 18.83 8.60 4.31
N GLU A 85 18.78 7.36 4.82
CA GLU A 85 19.00 6.15 4.03
C GLU A 85 17.96 5.96 2.92
N LYS A 86 16.70 6.36 3.16
CA LYS A 86 15.63 6.31 2.15
C LYS A 86 15.49 7.62 1.36
N GLY A 87 16.35 8.59 1.61
CA GLY A 87 16.28 9.93 1.03
C GLY A 87 15.42 10.90 1.84
N LEU A 88 15.10 12.05 1.25
CA LEU A 88 14.38 13.13 1.93
C LEU A 88 13.36 13.77 1.00
N VAL A 89 12.15 14.00 1.50
CA VAL A 89 11.08 14.68 0.77
C VAL A 89 10.70 15.96 1.49
N LEU A 90 10.55 17.05 0.73
CA LEU A 90 10.12 18.35 1.24
C LEU A 90 8.96 18.89 0.41
N PHE A 91 7.86 19.23 1.08
CA PHE A 91 6.74 19.97 0.52
C PHE A 91 6.62 21.30 1.23
N VAL A 92 6.80 22.41 0.51
CA VAL A 92 6.78 23.75 1.09
C VAL A 92 5.99 24.69 0.20
N GLY A 93 5.11 25.49 0.79
CA GLY A 93 4.37 26.47 0.03
C GLY A 93 3.42 27.31 0.88
N MET A 94 2.86 28.33 0.24
CA MET A 94 1.87 29.23 0.82
C MET A 94 0.47 28.69 0.51
N ILE A 95 -0.31 28.37 1.54
CA ILE A 95 -1.65 27.78 1.40
C ILE A 95 -2.70 28.80 1.85
N PRO A 96 -3.71 29.11 1.02
CA PRO A 96 -4.73 30.10 1.34
C PRO A 96 -5.69 29.59 2.42
N LYS A 97 -5.90 30.36 3.49
CA LYS A 97 -6.91 30.05 4.54
C LYS A 97 -8.22 30.83 4.40
N GLY A 98 -8.36 31.61 3.33
CA GLY A 98 -9.52 32.47 3.09
C GLY A 98 -9.25 33.52 2.03
N GLY A 99 -9.53 34.79 2.36
CA GLY A 99 -9.37 35.93 1.46
C GLY A 99 -7.92 36.21 1.03
N PRO A 100 -7.70 37.05 0.00
CA PRO A 100 -6.36 37.38 -0.48
C PRO A 100 -5.44 37.90 0.62
N GLY A 101 -4.23 37.32 0.73
CA GLY A 101 -3.24 37.69 1.76
C GLY A 101 -3.34 36.93 3.08
N THR A 102 -4.29 36.00 3.23
CA THR A 102 -4.39 35.09 4.40
C THR A 102 -3.63 33.78 4.22
N GLU A 103 -2.69 33.76 3.28
CA GLU A 103 -1.85 32.61 2.97
C GLU A 103 -0.92 32.31 4.16
N LYS A 104 -0.87 31.04 4.58
CA LYS A 104 0.05 30.58 5.62
C LYS A 104 1.11 29.70 4.99
N MET A 105 2.37 29.91 5.38
CA MET A 105 3.46 29.02 5.01
C MET A 105 3.30 27.69 5.72
N GLU A 106 3.25 26.60 4.97
CA GLU A 106 3.30 25.24 5.48
C GLU A 106 4.54 24.54 4.92
N ASN A 107 5.13 23.67 5.73
CA ASN A 107 6.32 22.92 5.38
C ASN A 107 6.23 21.52 5.99
N TYR A 108 6.39 20.52 5.15
CA TYR A 108 6.39 19.10 5.51
C TYR A 108 7.74 18.53 5.10
N VAL A 109 8.42 17.87 6.03
CA VAL A 109 9.73 17.26 5.82
C VAL A 109 9.70 15.90 6.49
N PHE A 110 9.88 14.84 5.71
CA PHE A 110 9.87 13.48 6.23
C PHE A 110 10.74 12.56 5.35
N GLU A 111 11.11 11.42 5.91
CA GLU A 111 11.76 10.32 5.21
C GLU A 111 10.66 9.40 4.64
N PRO A 112 10.69 9.07 3.34
CA PRO A 112 9.68 8.19 2.73
C PRO A 112 9.84 6.74 3.19
N PRO A 113 8.80 5.88 3.06
CA PRO A 113 8.87 4.48 3.44
C PRO A 113 9.91 3.70 2.61
N GLU A 114 10.19 4.18 1.39
CA GLU A 114 11.11 3.57 0.44
C GLU A 114 12.13 4.55 -0.13
N PRO A 115 13.34 4.07 -0.50
CA PRO A 115 14.35 4.92 -1.13
C PRO A 115 13.86 5.65 -2.39
N ILE A 116 13.95 6.98 -2.38
CA ILE A 116 13.78 7.80 -3.59
C ILE A 116 14.88 7.45 -4.59
N LYS A 117 14.50 7.21 -5.85
CA LYS A 117 15.44 6.83 -6.93
C LYS A 117 16.00 8.02 -7.68
N THR A 118 15.20 9.07 -7.85
CA THR A 118 15.52 10.20 -8.73
C THR A 118 15.31 11.52 -8.01
N TYR A 119 16.25 12.45 -8.22
CA TYR A 119 16.09 13.82 -7.76
C TYR A 119 15.01 14.53 -8.59
N THR A 120 14.02 15.10 -7.91
CA THR A 120 12.92 15.84 -8.55
C THR A 120 12.73 17.17 -7.83
N TYR A 121 12.62 18.25 -8.60
CA TYR A 121 12.14 19.55 -8.15
C TYR A 121 10.94 19.93 -9.00
N HIS A 122 9.83 20.29 -8.35
CA HIS A 122 8.60 20.64 -9.03
C HIS A 122 7.91 21.80 -8.32
N CYS A 123 7.46 22.81 -9.08
CA CYS A 123 6.73 23.95 -8.55
C CYS A 123 5.41 24.10 -9.32
N ASN A 124 4.29 23.97 -8.63
CA ASN A 124 2.95 24.05 -9.23
C ASN A 124 1.93 24.61 -8.24
N SER A 125 0.65 24.63 -8.61
CA SER A 125 -0.47 24.97 -7.72
C SER A 125 -0.85 23.84 -6.76
N GLU A 126 -0.36 22.63 -6.99
CA GLU A 126 -0.60 21.44 -6.17
C GLU A 126 0.74 20.77 -5.89
N PHE A 127 0.85 20.06 -4.77
CA PHE A 127 2.05 19.27 -4.49
C PHE A 127 2.16 18.10 -5.47
N PHE A 128 3.39 17.80 -5.91
CA PHE A 128 3.65 16.68 -6.80
C PHE A 128 3.75 15.41 -5.96
N LEU A 129 2.67 14.63 -5.86
CA LEU A 129 2.57 13.46 -4.97
C LEU A 129 2.72 12.11 -5.67
N GLU A 130 2.75 12.08 -7.01
CA GLU A 130 2.78 10.84 -7.80
C GLU A 130 3.86 9.85 -7.30
N PRO A 131 5.13 10.24 -7.07
CA PRO A 131 6.15 9.28 -6.65
C PRO A 131 5.86 8.61 -5.29
N LEU A 132 5.14 9.29 -4.40
CA LEU A 132 4.78 8.77 -3.08
C LEU A 132 3.51 7.90 -3.14
N GLN A 133 2.56 8.27 -3.99
CA GLN A 133 1.37 7.45 -4.23
C GLN A 133 1.74 6.08 -4.81
N GLU A 134 2.78 6.02 -5.65
CA GLU A 134 3.30 4.74 -6.13
C GLU A 134 3.93 3.88 -5.02
N MET A 135 4.39 4.49 -3.92
CA MET A 135 4.97 3.78 -2.77
C MET A 135 3.91 3.26 -1.79
N LEU A 136 2.69 3.81 -1.84
CA LEU A 136 1.56 3.36 -1.02
C LEU A 136 0.92 2.07 -1.52
N GLY A 137 1.19 1.66 -2.76
CA GLY A 137 0.64 0.42 -3.30
C GLY A 137 1.21 -0.77 -2.53
N ASP A 138 0.33 -1.61 -2.00
CA ASP A 138 0.71 -2.88 -1.38
C ASP A 138 1.67 -3.62 -2.30
N LYS A 139 2.84 -3.98 -1.76
CA LYS A 139 3.83 -4.73 -2.52
C LYS A 139 3.50 -6.20 -2.45
N GLU A 140 2.33 -6.52 -2.95
CA GLU A 140 1.92 -7.87 -3.20
C GLU A 140 2.98 -8.55 -4.06
N ILE A 141 3.50 -9.66 -3.55
CA ILE A 141 4.52 -10.43 -4.25
C ILE A 141 3.81 -11.57 -4.98
N TYR A 142 3.83 -11.51 -6.31
CA TYR A 142 3.25 -12.54 -7.15
C TYR A 142 4.32 -13.33 -7.90
N GLY A 143 4.16 -14.65 -7.92
CA GLY A 143 4.91 -15.52 -8.83
C GLY A 143 4.26 -15.52 -10.21
N LEU A 144 5.04 -15.29 -11.26
CA LEU A 144 4.57 -15.32 -12.63
C LEU A 144 5.30 -16.41 -13.41
N ALA A 145 4.56 -17.24 -14.13
CA ALA A 145 5.15 -18.22 -15.02
C ALA A 145 4.42 -18.21 -16.36
N VAL A 146 5.14 -18.01 -17.47
CA VAL A 146 4.60 -18.18 -18.82
C VAL A 146 5.12 -19.48 -19.39
N ILE A 147 4.21 -20.38 -19.74
CA ILE A 147 4.51 -21.73 -20.17
C ILE A 147 4.01 -21.94 -21.59
N ASP A 148 4.92 -22.26 -22.49
CA ASP A 148 4.62 -22.76 -23.83
C ASP A 148 5.28 -24.12 -24.05
N ARG A 149 4.94 -24.75 -25.17
CA ARG A 149 5.61 -25.97 -25.63
C ARG A 149 7.08 -25.75 -25.94
N LYS A 150 7.49 -24.56 -26.42
CA LYS A 150 8.87 -24.31 -26.85
C LYS A 150 9.77 -23.78 -25.74
N GLU A 151 9.22 -22.96 -24.87
CA GLU A 151 9.97 -22.27 -23.82
C GLU A 151 9.06 -21.94 -22.63
N ALA A 152 9.67 -21.61 -21.50
CA ALA A 152 8.97 -21.14 -20.33
C ALA A 152 9.80 -20.06 -19.62
N THR A 153 9.14 -19.05 -19.08
CA THR A 153 9.79 -17.97 -18.32
C THR A 153 9.13 -17.88 -16.95
N VAL A 154 9.96 -17.86 -15.92
CA VAL A 154 9.56 -17.71 -14.52
C VAL A 154 10.06 -16.35 -14.04
N ALA A 155 9.18 -15.58 -13.42
CA ALA A 155 9.45 -14.24 -12.90
C ALA A 155 8.76 -14.04 -11.56
N VAL A 156 9.21 -13.04 -10.82
CA VAL A 156 8.58 -12.55 -9.60
C VAL A 156 8.20 -11.09 -9.81
N LEU A 157 6.95 -10.77 -9.51
CA LEU A 157 6.43 -9.42 -9.47
C LEU A 157 6.46 -8.94 -8.02
N LYS A 158 7.08 -7.78 -7.77
CA LYS A 158 7.10 -7.11 -6.47
C LYS A 158 6.61 -5.68 -6.65
N GLY A 159 5.33 -5.44 -6.37
CA GLY A 159 4.67 -4.19 -6.75
C GLY A 159 4.83 -3.95 -8.26
N LYS A 160 5.49 -2.85 -8.67
CA LYS A 160 5.74 -2.54 -10.09
C LYS A 160 6.99 -3.20 -10.69
N ARG A 161 7.82 -3.86 -9.88
CA ARG A 161 9.11 -4.40 -10.32
C ARG A 161 8.96 -5.85 -10.77
N ILE A 162 9.44 -6.15 -11.98
CA ILE A 162 9.49 -7.50 -12.53
C ILE A 162 10.93 -7.98 -12.47
N ASP A 163 11.19 -9.05 -11.72
CA ASP A 163 12.47 -9.74 -11.68
C ASP A 163 12.34 -11.09 -12.41
N ILE A 164 12.97 -11.20 -13.59
CA ILE A 164 13.00 -12.47 -14.34
C ILE A 164 13.96 -13.43 -13.63
N VAL A 165 13.43 -14.54 -13.11
CA VAL A 165 14.22 -15.53 -12.40
C VAL A 165 14.97 -16.42 -13.38
N LYS A 166 14.24 -16.97 -14.36
CA LYS A 166 14.82 -17.92 -15.32
C LYS A 166 13.97 -18.05 -16.57
N THR A 167 14.64 -18.20 -17.72
CA THR A 167 14.03 -18.61 -18.98
C THR A 167 14.58 -19.98 -19.38
N LEU A 168 13.68 -20.90 -19.68
CA LEU A 168 13.94 -22.29 -20.00
C LEU A 168 13.52 -22.57 -21.44
N THR A 169 14.30 -23.39 -22.14
CA THR A 169 13.96 -23.90 -23.46
C THR A 169 13.63 -25.39 -23.40
N SER A 170 12.63 -25.79 -24.19
CA SER A 170 12.06 -27.14 -24.16
C SER A 170 12.97 -28.21 -24.73
N GLY A 171 13.65 -27.90 -25.84
CA GLY A 171 14.32 -28.91 -26.67
C GLY A 171 13.37 -29.95 -27.26
N VAL A 172 12.04 -29.77 -27.15
CA VAL A 172 11.04 -30.75 -27.59
C VAL A 172 10.93 -30.72 -29.11
N PRO A 173 11.10 -31.86 -29.80
CA PRO A 173 10.94 -31.93 -31.25
C PRO A 173 9.52 -31.50 -31.68
N GLY A 174 9.43 -30.77 -32.79
CA GLY A 174 8.16 -30.41 -33.40
C GLY A 174 7.39 -31.63 -33.91
N LYS A 175 6.09 -31.48 -34.20
CA LYS A 175 5.30 -32.55 -34.80
C LYS A 175 5.89 -32.94 -36.17
N HIS A 176 6.13 -34.24 -36.38
CA HIS A 176 6.61 -34.76 -37.65
C HIS A 176 5.44 -34.98 -38.63
N LYS A 177 5.64 -34.64 -39.92
CA LYS A 177 4.66 -34.87 -41.00
C LYS A 177 4.79 -36.24 -41.68
N ALA A 178 5.84 -37.00 -41.37
CA ALA A 178 6.11 -38.28 -42.02
C ALA A 178 5.30 -39.42 -41.35
N GLY A 179 4.33 -39.97 -42.08
CA GLY A 179 3.56 -41.14 -41.65
C GLY A 179 4.33 -42.45 -41.81
N GLY A 180 3.98 -43.48 -41.03
CA GLY A 180 4.56 -44.82 -41.13
C GLY A 180 4.59 -45.60 -39.81
N GLN A 181 5.19 -46.80 -39.81
CA GLN A 181 5.24 -47.69 -38.64
C GLN A 181 5.95 -47.07 -37.42
N SER A 182 6.87 -46.14 -37.65
CA SER A 182 7.63 -45.44 -36.60
C SER A 182 6.91 -44.22 -36.01
N GLN A 183 5.76 -43.80 -36.56
CA GLN A 183 5.06 -42.60 -36.12
C GLN A 183 4.70 -42.65 -34.62
N ARG A 184 4.12 -43.77 -34.18
CA ARG A 184 3.78 -44.00 -32.76
C ARG A 184 4.99 -43.93 -31.82
N ARG A 185 6.19 -44.30 -32.32
CA ARG A 185 7.43 -44.21 -31.53
C ARG A 185 7.87 -42.76 -31.37
N PHE A 186 7.82 -41.97 -32.44
CA PHE A 186 8.16 -40.55 -32.40
C PHE A 186 7.19 -39.76 -31.54
N ASP A 187 5.89 -40.04 -31.61
CA ASP A 187 4.89 -39.38 -30.77
C ASP A 187 5.19 -39.62 -29.28
N ARG A 188 5.50 -40.86 -28.87
CA ARG A 188 5.91 -41.17 -27.48
C ARG A 188 7.17 -40.44 -27.05
N LEU A 189 8.17 -40.29 -27.92
CA LEU A 189 9.40 -39.56 -27.61
C LEU A 189 9.12 -38.07 -27.41
N ILE A 190 8.23 -37.50 -28.22
CA ILE A 190 7.79 -36.11 -28.10
C ILE A 190 7.02 -35.91 -26.79
N ASP A 191 6.12 -36.83 -26.44
CA ASP A 191 5.34 -36.76 -25.19
C ASP A 191 6.23 -36.89 -23.96
N LEU A 192 7.21 -37.81 -23.99
CA LEU A 192 8.20 -37.97 -22.92
C LEU A 192 9.04 -36.70 -22.74
N ALA A 193 9.55 -36.14 -23.85
CA ALA A 193 10.32 -34.89 -23.80
C ALA A 193 9.48 -33.71 -23.29
N ALA A 194 8.20 -33.64 -23.67
CA ALA A 194 7.28 -32.62 -23.17
C ALA A 194 7.02 -32.79 -21.66
N HIS A 195 6.89 -34.02 -21.18
CA HIS A 195 6.74 -34.32 -19.75
C HIS A 195 8.00 -33.95 -18.95
N GLU A 196 9.20 -34.28 -19.45
CA GLU A 196 10.48 -33.88 -18.84
C GLU A 196 10.64 -32.37 -18.81
N PHE A 197 10.21 -31.67 -19.86
CA PHE A 197 10.24 -30.21 -19.88
C PHE A 197 9.31 -29.62 -18.81
N LYS A 198 8.07 -30.13 -18.69
CA LYS A 198 7.15 -29.73 -17.62
C LYS A 198 7.75 -29.98 -16.23
N LYS A 199 8.43 -31.11 -15.99
CA LYS A 199 9.14 -31.35 -14.72
C LYS A 199 10.20 -30.29 -14.42
N ARG A 200 11.05 -29.96 -15.39
CA ARG A 200 12.09 -28.93 -15.24
C ARG A 200 11.51 -27.54 -14.93
N ILE A 201 10.36 -27.21 -15.54
CA ILE A 201 9.63 -25.97 -15.24
C ILE A 201 9.13 -26.01 -13.79
N GLY A 202 8.49 -27.11 -13.39
CA GLY A 202 7.99 -27.31 -12.02
C GLY A 202 9.10 -27.17 -10.97
N GLU A 203 10.24 -27.81 -11.18
CA GLU A 203 11.42 -27.69 -10.30
C GLU A 203 11.89 -26.23 -10.18
N THR A 204 12.01 -25.52 -11.31
CA THR A 204 12.43 -24.11 -11.32
C THR A 204 11.42 -23.22 -10.57
N ILE A 205 10.12 -23.46 -10.76
CA ILE A 205 9.05 -22.74 -10.06
C ILE A 205 9.12 -23.03 -8.56
N ASN A 206 9.29 -24.29 -8.18
CA ASN A 206 9.38 -24.71 -6.78
C ASN A 206 10.57 -24.05 -6.08
N GLU A 207 11.75 -24.10 -6.69
CA GLU A 207 12.95 -23.45 -6.16
C GLU A 207 12.77 -21.92 -6.04
N ALA A 208 12.21 -21.28 -7.06
CA ALA A 208 12.05 -19.83 -7.09
C ALA A 208 11.02 -19.31 -6.08
N PHE A 209 9.88 -19.99 -5.96
CA PHE A 209 8.74 -19.48 -5.20
C PHE A 209 8.74 -19.96 -3.76
N LEU A 210 9.24 -21.17 -3.45
CA LEU A 210 9.38 -21.61 -2.05
C LEU A 210 10.43 -20.79 -1.28
N ALA A 211 11.38 -20.16 -1.99
CA ALA A 211 12.31 -19.23 -1.38
C ALA A 211 11.65 -17.91 -0.91
N ILE A 212 10.38 -17.67 -1.25
CA ILE A 212 9.64 -16.44 -0.97
C ILE A 212 8.34 -16.78 -0.21
N PRO A 213 8.38 -16.90 1.12
CA PRO A 213 7.20 -17.27 1.92
C PRO A 213 6.07 -16.24 1.83
N GLU A 214 6.43 -14.96 1.71
CA GLU A 214 5.55 -13.78 1.58
C GLU A 214 4.78 -13.70 0.25
N MET A 215 4.95 -14.67 -0.66
CA MET A 215 4.23 -14.67 -1.93
C MET A 215 2.73 -14.88 -1.73
N GLU A 216 1.93 -13.96 -2.23
CA GLU A 216 0.47 -13.98 -2.09
C GLU A 216 -0.18 -14.96 -3.05
N GLY A 217 0.35 -15.05 -4.27
CA GLY A 217 -0.12 -16.04 -5.23
C GLY A 217 0.73 -16.20 -6.47
N VAL A 218 0.31 -17.13 -7.31
CA VAL A 218 0.99 -17.52 -8.53
C VAL A 218 0.03 -17.45 -9.71
N ILE A 219 0.48 -16.80 -10.78
CA ILE A 219 -0.27 -16.68 -12.02
C ILE A 219 0.47 -17.39 -13.13
N ILE A 220 -0.23 -18.28 -13.83
CA ILE A 220 0.37 -19.11 -14.88
C ILE A 220 -0.21 -18.70 -16.23
N GLY A 221 0.59 -18.02 -17.03
CA GLY A 221 0.30 -17.66 -18.41
C GLY A 221 0.73 -18.72 -19.41
N GLY A 222 0.20 -18.63 -20.62
CA GLY A 222 0.71 -19.41 -21.74
C GLY A 222 -0.26 -19.53 -22.90
N PRO A 223 0.24 -19.71 -24.14
CA PRO A 223 -0.60 -19.93 -25.30
C PRO A 223 -1.26 -21.31 -25.26
N GLY A 224 -2.57 -21.35 -25.52
CA GLY A 224 -3.35 -22.58 -25.64
C GLY A 224 -3.41 -23.39 -24.33
N HIS A 225 -3.59 -24.70 -24.46
CA HIS A 225 -3.94 -25.58 -23.32
C HIS A 225 -2.72 -26.06 -22.51
N THR A 226 -1.49 -25.73 -22.91
CA THR A 226 -0.26 -26.24 -22.26
C THR A 226 -0.20 -25.87 -20.77
N LYS A 227 -0.63 -24.65 -20.42
CA LYS A 227 -0.69 -24.17 -19.03
C LYS A 227 -1.69 -24.96 -18.18
N GLU A 228 -2.86 -25.30 -18.72
CA GLU A 228 -3.88 -26.06 -17.99
C GLU A 228 -3.40 -27.49 -17.71
N GLU A 229 -2.77 -28.13 -18.70
CA GLU A 229 -2.16 -29.45 -18.52
C GLU A 229 -1.03 -29.43 -17.49
N PHE A 230 -0.29 -28.32 -17.41
CA PHE A 230 0.77 -28.14 -16.42
C PHE A 230 0.19 -28.00 -15.01
N VAL A 231 -0.82 -27.15 -14.81
CA VAL A 231 -1.47 -26.93 -13.50
C VAL A 231 -2.21 -28.17 -13.02
N LYS A 232 -2.94 -28.87 -13.91
CA LYS A 232 -3.62 -30.12 -13.60
C LYS A 232 -2.63 -31.25 -13.31
N GLY A 233 -1.43 -31.18 -13.87
CA GLY A 233 -0.36 -32.12 -13.63
C GLY A 233 0.19 -32.10 -12.21
N ASP A 234 1.08 -33.05 -11.94
CA ASP A 234 1.78 -33.21 -10.66
C ASP A 234 3.24 -32.73 -10.79
N TYR A 235 3.40 -31.47 -11.17
CA TYR A 235 4.72 -30.83 -11.35
C TYR A 235 5.03 -29.77 -10.30
N LEU A 236 4.00 -29.18 -9.70
CA LEU A 236 4.11 -28.12 -8.71
C LEU A 236 4.04 -28.69 -7.29
N HIS A 237 4.83 -28.12 -6.39
CA HIS A 237 4.71 -28.39 -4.97
C HIS A 237 3.31 -28.00 -4.46
N HIS A 238 2.77 -28.73 -3.48
CA HIS A 238 1.40 -28.55 -2.99
C HIS A 238 1.12 -27.13 -2.48
N GLU A 239 2.07 -26.50 -1.79
CA GLU A 239 1.98 -25.11 -1.32
C GLU A 239 1.82 -24.12 -2.48
N ILE A 240 2.62 -24.28 -3.53
CA ILE A 240 2.55 -23.42 -4.72
C ILE A 240 1.26 -23.68 -5.48
N LYS A 241 0.85 -24.95 -5.61
CA LYS A 241 -0.37 -25.34 -6.30
C LYS A 241 -1.61 -24.72 -5.65
N ASN A 242 -1.64 -24.65 -4.31
CA ASN A 242 -2.71 -23.99 -3.56
C ASN A 242 -2.68 -22.46 -3.68
N LYS A 243 -1.52 -21.88 -3.98
CA LYS A 243 -1.34 -20.45 -4.25
C LYS A 243 -1.58 -20.07 -5.72
N VAL A 244 -1.92 -21.01 -6.61
CA VAL A 244 -2.25 -20.67 -8.01
C VAL A 244 -3.58 -19.94 -8.05
N ILE A 245 -3.53 -18.66 -8.40
CA ILE A 245 -4.69 -17.77 -8.49
C ILE A 245 -5.50 -18.09 -9.74
N THR A 246 -4.84 -17.98 -10.90
CA THR A 246 -5.51 -18.12 -12.20
C THR A 246 -4.53 -18.53 -13.30
N THR A 247 -5.11 -18.93 -14.42
CA THR A 247 -4.37 -19.21 -15.65
C THR A 247 -4.78 -18.25 -16.75
N VAL A 248 -3.80 -17.62 -17.41
CA VAL A 248 -4.04 -16.56 -18.40
C VAL A 248 -3.62 -17.01 -19.80
N ASP A 249 -4.51 -16.83 -20.78
CA ASP A 249 -4.14 -17.00 -22.20
C ASP A 249 -3.26 -15.84 -22.67
N THR A 250 -2.06 -16.16 -23.14
CA THR A 250 -1.13 -15.20 -23.74
C THR A 250 -0.93 -15.45 -25.22
N SER A 251 -0.65 -14.38 -25.96
CA SER A 251 -0.30 -14.41 -27.38
C SER A 251 1.20 -14.63 -27.57
N TYR A 252 1.99 -14.15 -26.62
CA TYR A 252 3.45 -14.22 -26.65
C TYR A 252 4.02 -15.04 -25.48
N THR A 253 5.28 -15.44 -25.66
CA THR A 253 6.10 -16.15 -24.68
C THR A 253 7.28 -15.28 -24.24
N GLY A 254 8.10 -15.77 -23.30
CA GLY A 254 9.25 -15.01 -22.81
C GLY A 254 8.86 -13.80 -21.96
N GLU A 255 9.72 -12.77 -21.95
CA GLU A 255 9.50 -11.54 -21.19
C GLU A 255 8.25 -10.77 -21.64
N PHE A 256 7.93 -10.79 -22.94
CA PHE A 256 6.72 -10.16 -23.47
C PHE A 256 5.46 -10.88 -22.99
N GLY A 257 5.49 -12.21 -22.92
CA GLY A 257 4.42 -12.99 -22.33
C GLY A 257 4.18 -12.63 -20.86
N ILE A 258 5.25 -12.39 -20.08
CA ILE A 258 5.13 -12.02 -18.66
C ILE A 258 4.38 -10.69 -18.51
N ARG A 259 4.67 -9.71 -19.37
CA ARG A 259 3.95 -8.43 -19.37
C ARG A 259 2.46 -8.59 -19.71
N GLU A 260 2.14 -9.44 -20.67
CA GLU A 260 0.75 -9.72 -21.05
C GLU A 260 -0.02 -10.43 -19.93
N VAL A 261 0.63 -11.33 -19.18
CA VAL A 261 0.05 -11.96 -17.99
C VAL A 261 -0.29 -10.89 -16.96
N ILE A 262 0.63 -9.96 -16.66
CA ILE A 262 0.41 -8.90 -15.68
C ILE A 262 -0.80 -8.06 -16.08
N GLU A 263 -0.81 -7.55 -17.31
CA GLU A 263 -1.88 -6.67 -17.81
C GLU A 263 -3.26 -7.34 -17.72
N LYS A 264 -3.36 -8.61 -18.11
CA LYS A 264 -4.61 -9.38 -18.04
C LYS A 264 -5.00 -9.82 -16.63
N SER A 265 -4.06 -9.79 -15.69
CA SER A 265 -4.31 -10.24 -14.31
C SER A 265 -4.69 -9.10 -13.38
N MET A 266 -4.46 -7.84 -13.75
CA MET A 266 -4.79 -6.69 -12.90
C MET A 266 -6.25 -6.71 -12.43
N ASP A 267 -7.19 -6.98 -13.33
CA ASP A 267 -8.62 -7.05 -13.01
C ASP A 267 -8.91 -8.21 -12.03
N VAL A 268 -8.25 -9.35 -12.21
CA VAL A 268 -8.44 -10.54 -11.36
C VAL A 268 -7.85 -10.32 -9.96
N LEU A 269 -6.70 -9.64 -9.87
CA LEU A 269 -6.06 -9.33 -8.59
C LEU A 269 -6.92 -8.36 -7.77
N ALA A 270 -7.37 -7.26 -8.37
CA ALA A 270 -8.28 -6.33 -7.71
C ALA A 270 -9.59 -7.01 -7.23
N GLU A 271 -10.11 -7.97 -8.00
CA GLU A 271 -11.28 -8.74 -7.59
C GLU A 271 -11.00 -9.62 -6.36
N ILE A 272 -9.78 -10.14 -6.22
CA ILE A 272 -9.35 -10.98 -5.09
C ILE A 272 -9.24 -10.17 -3.82
N ASP A 273 -8.68 -8.96 -3.87
CA ASP A 273 -8.54 -8.08 -2.71
C ASP A 273 -9.92 -7.73 -2.16
N VAL A 274 -10.81 -7.33 -3.06
CA VAL A 274 -12.22 -7.11 -2.74
C VAL A 274 -12.87 -8.37 -2.16
N MET A 275 -12.60 -9.56 -2.71
CA MET A 275 -13.10 -10.82 -2.15
C MET A 275 -12.53 -11.14 -0.76
N ARG A 276 -11.26 -10.80 -0.49
CA ARG A 276 -10.61 -11.00 0.81
C ARG A 276 -11.26 -10.11 1.86
N GLU A 277 -11.43 -8.82 1.58
CA GLU A 277 -12.15 -7.88 2.45
C GLU A 277 -13.56 -8.39 2.75
N LYS A 278 -14.31 -8.80 1.71
CA LYS A 278 -15.66 -9.36 1.88
C LYS A 278 -15.67 -10.59 2.78
N LYS A 279 -14.73 -11.53 2.61
CA LYS A 279 -14.64 -12.73 3.46
C LYS A 279 -14.35 -12.37 4.91
N LEU A 280 -13.49 -11.39 5.17
CA LEU A 280 -13.18 -10.93 6.53
C LEU A 280 -14.42 -10.33 7.21
N VAL A 281 -15.14 -9.44 6.52
CA VAL A 281 -16.38 -8.86 7.05
C VAL A 281 -17.46 -9.94 7.23
N GLN A 282 -17.60 -10.87 6.29
CA GLN A 282 -18.54 -11.99 6.43
C GLN A 282 -18.19 -12.91 7.60
N LYS A 283 -16.91 -13.19 7.85
CA LYS A 283 -16.44 -13.92 9.03
C LYS A 283 -16.87 -13.18 10.30
N PHE A 284 -16.61 -11.88 10.38
CA PHE A 284 -17.05 -11.03 11.49
C PHE A 284 -18.58 -11.07 11.69
N LEU A 285 -19.37 -10.92 10.63
CA LEU A 285 -20.84 -10.98 10.71
C LEU A 285 -21.34 -12.36 11.15
N THR A 286 -20.70 -13.43 10.69
CA THR A 286 -21.05 -14.81 11.06
C THR A 286 -20.80 -15.03 12.54
N GLU A 287 -19.64 -14.60 13.04
CA GLU A 287 -19.31 -14.63 14.46
C GLU A 287 -20.28 -13.77 15.27
N LEU A 288 -20.66 -12.59 14.79
CA LEU A 288 -21.57 -11.70 15.51
C LEU A 288 -22.98 -12.29 15.71
N VAL A 289 -23.47 -13.08 14.76
CA VAL A 289 -24.79 -13.72 14.83
C VAL A 289 -24.79 -14.98 15.70
N SER A 290 -23.62 -15.57 15.94
CA SER A 290 -23.50 -16.79 16.74
C SER A 290 -23.63 -16.49 18.24
N ASP A 291 -24.42 -17.28 18.96
CA ASP A 291 -24.59 -17.15 20.43
C ASP A 291 -23.29 -17.40 21.22
N GLU A 292 -22.32 -18.09 20.59
CA GLU A 292 -20.95 -18.32 21.11
C GLU A 292 -19.88 -17.60 20.26
N GLY A 293 -20.31 -16.59 19.52
CA GLY A 293 -19.49 -15.85 18.58
C GLY A 293 -18.28 -15.15 19.17
N LEU A 294 -17.20 -15.12 18.40
CA LEU A 294 -15.97 -14.40 18.72
C LEU A 294 -15.92 -13.06 17.97
N ALA A 295 -16.95 -12.23 18.14
CA ALA A 295 -17.00 -10.90 17.54
C ALA A 295 -17.27 -9.81 18.58
N SER A 296 -16.71 -8.63 18.34
CA SER A 296 -16.96 -7.43 19.12
C SER A 296 -17.16 -6.25 18.18
N TYR A 297 -18.08 -5.36 18.51
CA TYR A 297 -18.37 -4.20 17.67
C TYR A 297 -18.61 -2.97 18.53
N GLY A 298 -18.44 -1.80 17.90
CA GLY A 298 -18.56 -0.53 18.59
C GLY A 298 -17.28 -0.15 19.34
N GLU A 299 -16.97 1.13 19.29
CA GLU A 299 -15.67 1.65 19.72
C GLU A 299 -15.33 1.27 21.17
N ALA A 300 -16.26 1.44 22.11
CA ALA A 300 -16.00 1.20 23.53
C ALA A 300 -15.69 -0.26 23.85
N GLU A 301 -16.42 -1.19 23.24
CA GLU A 301 -16.28 -2.62 23.50
C GLU A 301 -15.02 -3.17 22.83
N VAL A 302 -14.76 -2.77 21.58
CA VAL A 302 -13.54 -3.15 20.85
C VAL A 302 -12.29 -2.65 21.56
N ARG A 303 -12.30 -1.43 22.10
CA ARG A 303 -11.15 -0.89 22.88
C ARG A 303 -10.89 -1.69 24.14
N LYS A 304 -11.93 -2.01 24.90
CA LYS A 304 -11.81 -2.86 26.10
C LYS A 304 -11.22 -4.23 25.73
N ASN A 305 -11.66 -4.81 24.63
CA ASN A 305 -11.15 -6.10 24.16
C ASN A 305 -9.72 -6.03 23.62
N LEU A 306 -9.31 -4.90 23.02
CA LEU A 306 -7.92 -4.61 22.67
C LEU A 306 -7.05 -4.50 23.93
N GLU A 307 -7.47 -3.73 24.94
CA GLU A 307 -6.75 -3.61 26.22
C GLU A 307 -6.57 -4.96 26.94
N MET A 308 -7.52 -5.88 26.76
CA MET A 308 -7.44 -7.25 27.28
C MET A 308 -6.59 -8.20 26.41
N GLY A 309 -6.14 -7.75 25.23
CA GLY A 309 -5.42 -8.60 24.26
C GLY A 309 -6.29 -9.72 23.67
N ALA A 310 -7.61 -9.53 23.67
CA ALA A 310 -8.58 -10.52 23.19
C ALA A 310 -8.83 -10.44 21.68
N VAL A 311 -8.41 -9.37 21.01
CA VAL A 311 -8.65 -9.16 19.57
C VAL A 311 -7.63 -9.93 18.72
N GLU A 312 -8.12 -10.74 17.79
CA GLU A 312 -7.33 -11.40 16.75
C GLU A 312 -7.12 -10.44 15.58
N VAL A 313 -8.24 -10.04 14.96
CA VAL A 313 -8.28 -9.17 13.79
C VAL A 313 -9.19 -7.98 14.09
N LEU A 314 -8.64 -6.78 13.97
CA LEU A 314 -9.36 -5.52 14.06
C LEU A 314 -9.78 -5.06 12.66
N LEU A 315 -11.08 -4.82 12.47
CA LEU A 315 -11.67 -4.33 11.23
C LEU A 315 -12.01 -2.85 11.38
N LEU A 316 -11.38 -2.00 10.58
CA LEU A 316 -11.62 -0.56 10.55
C LEU A 316 -12.08 -0.14 9.16
N SER A 317 -13.18 0.59 9.06
CA SER A 317 -13.59 1.18 7.79
C SER A 317 -12.70 2.38 7.43
N GLU A 318 -12.31 2.49 6.16
CA GLU A 318 -11.46 3.60 5.69
C GLU A 318 -12.09 4.99 5.85
N ASP A 319 -13.43 5.08 5.82
CA ASP A 319 -14.19 6.33 5.89
C ASP A 319 -14.54 6.76 7.32
N ILE A 320 -13.90 6.17 8.35
CA ILE A 320 -14.07 6.63 9.73
C ILE A 320 -13.48 8.05 9.85
N ASN A 321 -14.35 9.05 9.80
CA ASN A 321 -13.97 10.45 9.96
C ASN A 321 -14.27 10.94 11.39
N SER A 322 -13.53 10.40 12.36
CA SER A 322 -13.64 10.75 13.77
C SER A 322 -12.27 10.86 14.42
N ARG A 323 -12.17 11.74 15.42
CA ARG A 323 -10.97 11.94 16.21
C ARG A 323 -11.25 11.62 17.67
N ARG A 324 -10.25 11.09 18.36
CA ARG A 324 -10.26 10.87 19.80
C ARG A 324 -9.45 11.95 20.49
N ASP A 325 -10.14 12.70 21.31
CA ASP A 325 -9.61 13.84 22.05
C ASP A 325 -9.43 13.42 23.52
N LYS A 326 -8.21 13.53 24.04
CA LYS A 326 -7.89 13.35 25.45
C LYS A 326 -7.86 14.71 26.14
N PHE A 327 -8.66 14.85 27.17
CA PHE A 327 -8.76 16.04 27.98
C PHE A 327 -8.20 15.79 29.37
N GLU A 328 -7.54 16.80 29.94
CA GLU A 328 -7.15 16.81 31.34
C GLU A 328 -7.76 18.02 32.03
N CYS A 329 -8.31 17.78 33.21
CA CYS A 329 -8.77 18.85 34.06
C CYS A 329 -7.57 19.51 34.77
N PRO A 330 -7.31 20.81 34.56
CA PRO A 330 -6.19 21.50 35.20
C PRO A 330 -6.31 21.59 36.73
N SER A 331 -7.52 21.45 37.28
CA SER A 331 -7.77 21.62 38.72
C SER A 331 -7.74 20.32 39.53
N CYS A 332 -8.08 19.18 38.93
CA CYS A 332 -8.12 17.89 39.65
C CYS A 332 -7.30 16.77 38.99
N GLY A 333 -6.71 17.01 37.81
CA GLY A 333 -5.93 16.01 37.09
C GLY A 333 -6.74 14.86 36.50
N PHE A 334 -8.08 14.96 36.48
CA PHE A 334 -8.94 13.96 35.85
C PHE A 334 -8.69 13.94 34.34
N ILE A 335 -8.41 12.74 33.80
CA ILE A 335 -8.21 12.52 32.37
C ILE A 335 -9.46 11.83 31.82
N ASP A 336 -10.01 12.39 30.75
CA ASP A 336 -11.13 11.79 30.00
C ASP A 336 -10.76 11.68 28.52
N ALA A 337 -11.24 10.65 27.85
CA ALA A 337 -10.99 10.43 26.42
C ALA A 337 -12.34 10.22 25.72
N LYS A 338 -12.66 11.11 24.78
CA LYS A 338 -13.91 11.04 24.02
C LYS A 338 -13.66 11.13 22.54
N THR A 339 -14.54 10.47 21.79
CA THR A 339 -14.49 10.45 20.34
C THR A 339 -15.53 11.39 19.75
N PHE A 340 -15.08 12.27 18.88
CA PHE A 340 -15.92 13.25 18.17
C PHE A 340 -15.88 12.97 16.68
N LYS A 341 -17.03 13.09 16.02
CA LYS A 341 -17.06 13.17 14.55
C LYS A 341 -16.31 14.43 14.12
N ASN A 342 -15.53 14.34 13.05
CA ASN A 342 -14.67 15.40 12.54
C ASN A 342 -15.44 16.56 11.86
N THR A 343 -16.56 16.97 12.45
CA THR A 343 -17.25 18.22 12.16
C THR A 343 -16.58 19.33 12.97
N LYS A 344 -16.28 20.47 12.35
CA LYS A 344 -15.53 21.64 12.90
C LYS A 344 -16.21 22.35 14.09
N THR A 345 -16.66 21.60 15.10
CA THR A 345 -17.23 22.14 16.32
C THR A 345 -16.18 21.93 17.40
N GLU A 346 -15.59 23.02 17.89
CA GLU A 346 -14.74 22.96 19.10
C GLU A 346 -15.62 22.46 20.26
N SER A 347 -15.36 21.24 20.71
CA SER A 347 -16.04 20.64 21.86
C SER A 347 -15.43 21.20 23.14
N GLU A 348 -16.11 22.17 23.74
CA GLU A 348 -15.81 22.59 25.11
C GLU A 348 -16.40 21.56 26.08
N GLU A 349 -15.54 20.78 26.75
CA GLU A 349 -15.96 19.78 27.73
C GLU A 349 -15.69 20.29 29.16
N ASN A 350 -16.69 20.13 30.03
CA ASN A 350 -16.57 20.43 31.46
C ASN A 350 -16.22 19.15 32.23
N CYS A 351 -15.34 19.26 33.21
CA CYS A 351 -14.93 18.14 34.04
C CYS A 351 -16.12 17.60 34.83
N PRO A 352 -16.45 16.30 34.75
CA PRO A 352 -17.55 15.71 35.49
C PRO A 352 -17.33 15.70 37.01
N GLN A 353 -16.08 15.88 37.48
CA GLN A 353 -15.73 15.83 38.90
C GLN A 353 -15.75 17.20 39.60
N CYS A 354 -15.32 18.27 38.91
CA CYS A 354 -15.23 19.62 39.51
C CYS A 354 -15.97 20.72 38.72
N GLY A 355 -16.53 20.41 37.54
CA GLY A 355 -17.29 21.35 36.72
C GLY A 355 -16.44 22.36 35.93
N GLU A 356 -15.12 22.28 36.02
CA GLU A 356 -14.19 23.22 35.38
C GLU A 356 -13.86 22.78 33.95
N LYS A 357 -13.58 23.74 33.06
CA LYS A 357 -13.26 23.44 31.65
C LYS A 357 -12.00 22.59 31.55
N MET A 358 -12.09 21.49 30.80
CA MET A 358 -10.95 20.61 30.59
C MET A 358 -10.10 21.13 29.42
N ASN A 359 -8.79 20.94 29.53
CA ASN A 359 -7.85 21.29 28.48
C ASN A 359 -7.63 20.08 27.57
N LEU A 360 -7.69 20.31 26.26
CA LEU A 360 -7.30 19.31 25.28
C LEU A 360 -5.78 19.11 25.34
N ILE A 361 -5.33 17.90 25.68
CA ILE A 361 -3.90 17.54 25.66
C ILE A 361 -3.53 17.00 24.28
N GLU A 362 -4.34 16.06 23.78
CA GLU A 362 -4.02 15.25 22.62
C GLU A 362 -5.29 15.05 21.80
N SER A 363 -5.16 15.21 20.50
CA SER A 363 -6.22 14.96 19.52
C SER A 363 -5.64 14.07 18.44
N LYS A 364 -6.22 12.89 18.29
CA LYS A 364 -5.68 11.85 17.41
C LYS A 364 -6.78 11.27 16.53
N ASP A 365 -6.43 10.82 15.32
CA ASP A 365 -7.40 10.11 14.49
C ASP A 365 -7.81 8.80 15.16
N VAL A 366 -9.08 8.41 15.05
CA VAL A 366 -9.57 7.17 15.65
C VAL A 366 -8.90 5.96 15.03
N ILE A 367 -8.62 5.97 13.72
CA ILE A 367 -7.91 4.86 13.06
C ILE A 367 -6.48 4.77 13.60
N ASP A 368 -5.74 5.88 13.65
CA ASP A 368 -4.37 5.91 14.22
C ASP A 368 -4.32 5.41 15.66
N ASP A 369 -5.34 5.75 16.44
CA ASP A 369 -5.43 5.36 17.85
C ASP A 369 -5.71 3.87 18.01
N PHE A 370 -6.59 3.31 17.19
CA PHE A 370 -6.87 1.88 17.15
C PHE A 370 -5.70 1.04 16.65
N VAL A 371 -4.99 1.53 15.62
CA VAL A 371 -3.79 0.88 15.08
C VAL A 371 -2.71 0.77 16.15
N GLU A 372 -2.44 1.85 16.89
CA GLU A 372 -1.46 1.80 17.99
C GLU A 372 -1.85 0.82 19.08
N MET A 373 -3.12 0.83 19.51
CA MET A 373 -3.60 -0.13 20.51
C MET A 373 -3.45 -1.58 20.03
N ALA A 374 -3.73 -1.84 18.75
CA ALA A 374 -3.61 -3.17 18.16
C ALA A 374 -2.15 -3.63 18.05
N GLU A 375 -1.22 -2.76 17.66
CA GLU A 375 0.20 -3.06 17.60
C GLU A 375 0.78 -3.41 18.99
N GLU A 376 0.36 -2.71 20.05
CA GLU A 376 0.81 -2.98 21.43
C GLU A 376 0.46 -4.40 21.91
N VAL A 377 -0.68 -4.94 21.46
CA VAL A 377 -1.16 -6.28 21.85
C VAL A 377 -0.97 -7.35 20.77
N GLY A 378 -0.35 -6.96 19.65
CA GLY A 378 -0.07 -7.83 18.50
C GLY A 378 -1.31 -8.34 17.79
N SER A 379 -2.38 -7.53 17.70
CA SER A 379 -3.56 -7.83 16.89
C SER A 379 -3.32 -7.46 15.42
N GLU A 380 -3.88 -8.23 14.49
CA GLU A 380 -3.86 -7.89 13.06
C GLU A 380 -4.85 -6.76 12.79
N VAL A 381 -4.49 -5.80 11.94
CA VAL A 381 -5.36 -4.67 11.57
C VAL A 381 -5.65 -4.72 10.08
N GLU A 382 -6.93 -4.71 9.73
CA GLU A 382 -7.42 -4.74 8.35
C GLU A 382 -8.32 -3.53 8.11
N ILE A 383 -7.95 -2.72 7.12
CA ILE A 383 -8.72 -1.54 6.70
C ILE A 383 -9.64 -1.95 5.56
N ILE A 384 -10.94 -1.80 5.76
CA ILE A 384 -11.99 -2.25 4.83
C ILE A 384 -12.50 -1.08 4.00
N SER A 385 -12.53 -1.25 2.68
CA SER A 385 -13.02 -0.24 1.76
C SER A 385 -14.55 -0.13 1.78
N THR A 386 -15.06 1.10 1.60
CA THR A 386 -16.50 1.35 1.50
C THR A 386 -17.07 1.15 0.09
N GLU A 387 -16.24 0.70 -0.86
CA GLU A 387 -16.69 0.36 -2.21
C GLU A 387 -17.55 -0.91 -2.25
N THR A 388 -17.44 -1.77 -1.24
CA THR A 388 -18.20 -3.03 -1.12
C THR A 388 -19.49 -2.85 -0.30
N GLU A 389 -20.50 -3.69 -0.55
CA GLU A 389 -21.73 -3.70 0.26
C GLU A 389 -21.41 -4.05 1.73
N GLU A 390 -20.52 -5.02 1.94
CA GLU A 390 -20.04 -5.45 3.24
C GLU A 390 -19.28 -4.34 3.99
N GLY A 391 -18.39 -3.61 3.32
CA GLY A 391 -17.69 -2.47 3.89
C GLY A 391 -18.62 -1.31 4.24
N MET A 392 -19.61 -1.01 3.37
CA MET A 392 -20.68 -0.06 3.71
C MET A 392 -21.49 -0.50 4.92
N GLN A 393 -21.74 -1.80 5.07
CA GLN A 393 -22.43 -2.36 6.23
C GLN A 393 -21.60 -2.18 7.50
N LEU A 394 -20.28 -2.44 7.46
CA LEU A 394 -19.37 -2.19 8.57
C LEU A 394 -19.45 -0.72 9.04
N LEU A 395 -19.40 0.22 8.11
CA LEU A 395 -19.49 1.64 8.42
C LEU A 395 -20.86 2.05 8.98
N LYS A 396 -21.95 1.72 8.28
CA LYS A 396 -23.30 2.24 8.58
C LYS A 396 -23.96 1.54 9.77
N ALA A 397 -23.80 0.23 9.89
CA ALA A 397 -24.48 -0.55 10.92
C ALA A 397 -23.66 -0.64 12.22
N PHE A 398 -22.33 -0.66 12.12
CA PHE A 398 -21.43 -0.88 13.26
C PHE A 398 -20.54 0.31 13.60
N GLY A 399 -20.74 1.46 12.92
CA GLY A 399 -19.97 2.67 13.17
C GLY A 399 -18.54 2.63 12.65
N GLY A 400 -18.23 1.67 11.77
CA GLY A 400 -16.91 1.51 11.14
C GLY A 400 -15.88 0.75 11.95
N VAL A 401 -16.21 0.30 13.17
CA VAL A 401 -15.27 -0.42 14.05
C VAL A 401 -15.85 -1.79 14.43
N GLY A 402 -15.13 -2.85 14.05
CA GLY A 402 -15.44 -4.22 14.42
C GLY A 402 -14.17 -5.00 14.75
N ALA A 403 -14.31 -6.13 15.42
CA ALA A 403 -13.19 -7.00 15.77
C ALA A 403 -13.63 -8.46 15.81
N VAL A 404 -12.73 -9.35 15.39
CA VAL A 404 -12.81 -10.79 15.63
C VAL A 404 -11.90 -11.11 16.81
N LEU A 405 -12.40 -11.86 17.78
CA LEU A 405 -11.72 -12.17 19.03
C LEU A 405 -10.99 -13.52 18.94
N ARG A 406 -9.86 -13.64 19.66
CA ARG A 406 -9.11 -14.88 19.84
C ARG A 406 -9.81 -15.85 20.78
N TYR A 407 -10.50 -15.29 21.78
CA TYR A 407 -11.18 -16.01 22.84
C TYR A 407 -12.33 -15.17 23.37
N ARG A 408 -13.27 -15.84 24.06
CA ARG A 408 -14.46 -15.21 24.62
C ARG A 408 -14.10 -14.37 25.85
N VAL A 409 -14.62 -13.15 25.91
CA VAL A 409 -14.43 -12.19 27.01
C VAL A 409 -15.60 -12.19 27.99
#